data_AF-A0A4C1TLV6-F1
#
_entry.id   AF-A0A4C1TLV6-F1
#
_cell.length_a   1.000
_cell.length_b   1.000
_cell.length_c   1.000
_cell.angle_alpha   90.00
_cell.angle_beta   90.00
_cell.angle_gamma   90.00
#
_symmetry.space_group_name_H-M   'P 1'
#
loop_
_entity.id
_entity.type
_entity.pdbx_description
1 polymer ?
#
loop_
_entity_poly.entity_id
_entity_poly.type
_entity_poly.pdbx_seq_one_letter_code
_entity_poly.pdbx_strand_id
1 'polypeptide(L)'
;MSKELLQPVDLTNPIVFLDIAIGQEFAENFRALCTGEKGIGTLGKPLHYKGVRFHKVTRVYVAQSGDVVNNDGSSGESIYGPVFEDENFILGASSPD
;
A
#
# COMPACT_ATOMS: atom_id res chain seq x y z
N MET A 1 -15.58 8.98 -14.14
CA MET A 1 -14.36 8.42 -14.74
C MET A 1 -14.45 6.91 -14.67
N SER A 2 -14.27 6.21 -15.79
CA SER A 2 -14.27 4.75 -15.85
C SER A 2 -13.10 4.19 -15.02
N LYS A 3 -13.39 3.29 -14.08
CA LYS A 3 -12.37 2.56 -13.31
C LYS A 3 -11.73 1.54 -14.27
N GLU A 4 -10.71 1.96 -15.00
CA GLU A 4 -9.93 1.05 -15.82
C GLU A 4 -8.96 0.29 -14.91
N LEU A 5 -9.07 -1.04 -14.90
CA LEU A 5 -8.18 -1.88 -14.13
C LEU A 5 -6.79 -1.83 -14.77
N LEU A 6 -5.79 -1.47 -13.98
CA LEU A 6 -4.41 -1.24 -14.43
C LEU A 6 -3.70 -2.50 -14.94
N GLN A 7 -4.31 -3.66 -14.75
CA GLN A 7 -3.82 -4.95 -15.24
C GLN A 7 -4.97 -5.95 -15.30
N PRO A 8 -4.87 -6.99 -16.16
CA PRO A 8 -5.85 -8.07 -16.19
C PRO A 8 -5.91 -8.75 -14.82
N VAL A 9 -7.05 -8.59 -14.15
CA VAL A 9 -7.32 -9.24 -12.87
C VAL A 9 -7.73 -10.68 -13.16
N ASP A 10 -6.99 -11.63 -12.60
CA ASP A 10 -7.48 -13.00 -12.50
C ASP A 10 -8.66 -13.01 -11.54
N LEU A 11 -9.87 -13.11 -12.10
CA LEU A 11 -11.14 -13.06 -11.38
C LEU A 11 -11.32 -14.23 -10.41
N THR A 12 -10.45 -15.25 -10.45
CA THR A 12 -10.44 -16.33 -9.45
C THR A 12 -9.76 -15.91 -8.14
N ASN A 13 -8.93 -14.86 -8.17
CA ASN A 13 -8.32 -14.31 -6.96
C ASN A 13 -9.31 -13.39 -6.22
N PRO A 14 -9.27 -13.35 -4.88
CA PRO A 14 -10.03 -12.37 -4.11
C PRO A 14 -9.66 -10.94 -4.52
N ILE A 15 -10.68 -10.16 -4.89
CA ILE A 15 -10.52 -8.74 -5.19
C ILE A 15 -10.81 -7.94 -3.93
N VAL A 16 -9.86 -7.08 -3.53
CA VAL A 16 -10.03 -6.16 -2.41
C VAL A 16 -10.14 -4.75 -2.97
N PHE A 17 -11.15 -4.00 -2.53
CA PHE A 17 -11.28 -2.58 -2.79
C PHE A 17 -11.04 -1.82 -1.50
N LEU A 18 -10.15 -0.83 -1.54
CA LEU A 18 -9.94 0.11 -0.44
C LEU A 18 -10.45 1.47 -0.89
N ASP A 19 -11.52 1.94 -0.26
CA ASP A 19 -11.95 3.33 -0.40
C ASP A 19 -11.06 4.18 0.50
N ILE A 20 -9.99 4.72 -0.10
CA ILE A 20 -9.05 5.60 0.59
C ILE A 20 -9.60 7.03 0.49
N ALA A 21 -9.92 7.63 1.64
CA ALA A 21 -10.38 9.02 1.73
C ALA A 21 -9.29 9.97 2.26
N ILE A 22 -8.06 9.48 2.40
CA ILE A 22 -6.84 10.24 2.69
C ILE A 22 -6.20 10.63 1.35
N GLY A 23 -5.41 11.71 1.30
CA GLY A 23 -5.01 12.48 0.10
C GLY A 23 -4.53 11.72 -1.16
N GLN A 24 -4.32 12.49 -2.23
CA GLN A 24 -4.09 11.95 -3.56
C GLN A 24 -2.74 11.22 -3.68
N GLU A 25 -1.68 11.74 -3.04
CA GLU A 25 -0.35 11.15 -3.07
C GLU A 25 -0.30 9.81 -2.32
N PHE A 26 -0.95 9.73 -1.16
CA PHE A 26 -1.07 8.49 -0.41
C PHE A 26 -1.86 7.44 -1.18
N ALA A 27 -3.02 7.83 -1.75
CA ALA A 27 -3.85 6.93 -2.53
C ALA A 27 -3.12 6.40 -3.77
N GLU A 28 -2.40 7.27 -4.48
CA GLU A 28 -1.61 6.93 -5.66
C GLU A 28 -0.41 6.03 -5.31
N ASN A 29 0.30 6.32 -4.22
CA ASN A 29 1.37 5.46 -3.71
C ASN A 29 0.86 4.06 -3.39
N PHE A 30 -0.23 3.95 -2.62
CA PHE A 30 -0.80 2.65 -2.27
C PHE A 30 -1.26 1.88 -3.52
N ARG A 31 -1.97 2.55 -4.43
CA ARG A 31 -2.46 1.97 -5.70
C ARG A 31 -1.30 1.40 -6.52
N ALA A 32 -0.24 2.18 -6.72
CA ALA A 32 0.91 1.76 -7.51
C ALA A 32 1.69 0.60 -6.86
N LEU A 33 1.81 0.58 -5.53
CA LEU A 33 2.41 -0.55 -4.80
C LEU A 33 1.52 -1.80 -4.83
N CYS A 34 0.20 -1.67 -4.94
CA CYS A 34 -0.68 -2.82 -5.20
C CYS A 34 -0.47 -3.42 -6.59
N THR A 35 -0.10 -2.61 -7.58
CA THR A 35 0.06 -3.10 -8.95
C THR A 35 1.48 -3.52 -9.31
N GLY A 36 2.48 -2.94 -8.67
CA GLY A 36 3.88 -3.15 -9.05
C GLY A 36 4.30 -2.39 -10.31
N GLU A 37 3.48 -1.49 -10.84
CA GLU A 37 3.71 -0.84 -12.14
C GLU A 37 4.93 0.08 -12.18
N LYS A 38 5.43 0.51 -11.01
CA LYS A 38 6.62 1.36 -10.89
C LYS A 38 7.93 0.59 -10.92
N GLY A 39 7.89 -0.75 -11.02
CA GLY A 39 9.07 -1.58 -11.22
C GLY A 39 9.96 -1.67 -9.97
N ILE A 40 11.25 -1.38 -10.14
CA ILE A 40 12.27 -1.52 -9.09
C ILE A 40 12.56 -0.17 -8.45
N GLY A 41 12.49 -0.11 -7.13
CA GLY A 41 12.82 1.06 -6.33
C GLY A 41 14.32 1.33 -6.23
N THR A 42 14.68 2.44 -5.62
CA THR A 42 16.07 2.87 -5.41
C THR A 42 16.84 1.92 -4.49
N LEU A 43 16.14 1.18 -3.62
CA LEU A 43 16.72 0.14 -2.76
C LEU A 43 16.89 -1.22 -3.48
N GLY A 44 16.64 -1.28 -4.79
CA GLY A 44 16.84 -2.49 -5.61
C GLY A 44 15.78 -3.56 -5.42
N LYS A 45 14.63 -3.22 -4.80
CA LYS A 45 13.51 -4.12 -4.54
C LYS A 45 12.30 -3.73 -5.37
N PRO A 46 11.42 -4.68 -5.75
CA PRO A 46 10.18 -4.36 -6.44
C PRO A 46 9.29 -3.47 -5.57
N LEU A 47 8.78 -2.39 -6.15
CA LEU A 47 7.76 -1.54 -5.54
C LEU A 47 6.38 -2.23 -5.69
N HIS A 48 6.20 -3.37 -5.01
CA HIS A 48 5.03 -4.22 -5.14
C HIS A 48 4.72 -4.96 -3.83
N TYR A 49 3.48 -4.90 -3.37
CA TYR A 49 3.03 -5.62 -2.18
C TYR A 49 2.89 -7.14 -2.37
N LYS A 50 2.94 -7.66 -3.60
CA LYS A 50 2.83 -9.11 -3.83
C LYS A 50 3.98 -9.84 -3.13
N GLY A 51 3.63 -10.71 -2.18
CA GLY A 51 4.60 -11.48 -1.38
C GLY A 51 5.06 -10.78 -0.10
N VAL A 52 4.60 -9.54 0.16
CA VAL A 52 4.85 -8.84 1.42
C VAL A 52 3.93 -9.39 2.51
N ARG A 53 4.50 -9.64 3.69
CA ARG A 53 3.80 -10.21 4.84
C ARG A 53 3.28 -9.14 5.78
N PHE A 54 2.21 -9.47 6.49
CA PHE A 54 1.87 -8.80 7.73
C PHE A 54 2.92 -9.15 8.79
N HIS A 55 3.87 -8.25 9.01
CA HIS A 55 4.99 -8.49 9.93
C HIS A 55 4.58 -8.29 11.39
N LYS A 56 3.49 -7.57 11.66
CA LYS A 56 2.95 -7.37 13.01
C LYS A 56 1.43 -7.45 13.01
N VAL A 57 0.89 -8.32 13.86
CA VAL A 57 -0.55 -8.48 14.07
C VAL A 57 -0.81 -8.37 15.58
N THR A 58 -1.45 -7.28 15.99
CA THR A 58 -1.93 -7.10 17.35
C THR A 58 -3.42 -7.44 17.38
N ARG A 59 -3.77 -8.51 18.10
CA ARG A 59 -5.15 -8.98 18.24
C ARG A 59 -6.05 -7.80 18.66
N VAL A 60 -7.24 -7.72 18.06
CA VAL A 60 -8.27 -6.68 18.29
C VAL A 60 -7.85 -5.23 18.04
N TYR A 61 -6.70 -4.98 17.40
CA TYR A 61 -6.23 -3.62 17.17
C TYR A 61 -5.83 -3.36 15.72
N VAL A 62 -4.75 -3.98 15.25
CA VAL A 62 -4.18 -3.63 13.94
C VAL A 62 -3.37 -4.78 13.36
N ALA A 63 -3.42 -4.93 12.05
CA ALA A 63 -2.46 -5.70 11.27
C ALA A 63 -1.62 -4.72 10.43
N GLN A 64 -0.30 -4.82 10.55
CA GLN A 64 0.66 -3.94 9.88
C GLN A 64 1.47 -4.75 8.86
N SER A 65 1.62 -4.17 7.68
CA SER A 65 2.31 -4.70 6.49
C SER A 65 2.94 -3.53 5.73
N GLY A 66 3.50 -3.80 4.54
CA GLY A 66 3.94 -2.76 3.61
C GLY A 66 5.44 -2.58 3.49
N ASP A 67 6.24 -3.33 4.26
CA ASP A 67 7.69 -3.37 4.10
C ASP A 67 8.06 -4.21 2.85
N VAL A 68 8.15 -3.54 1.71
CA VAL A 68 8.53 -4.12 0.41
C VAL A 68 10.02 -4.46 0.30
N VAL A 69 10.83 -4.09 1.29
CA VAL A 69 12.30 -4.15 1.21
C VAL A 69 12.86 -5.32 2.02
N ASN A 70 12.58 -5.33 3.33
CA ASN A 70 13.08 -6.33 4.29
C ASN A 70 12.02 -7.32 4.73
N ASN A 71 10.74 -6.97 4.56
CA ASN A 71 9.60 -7.82 4.91
C ASN A 71 9.51 -8.17 6.41
N ASP A 72 10.04 -7.30 7.28
CA ASP A 72 10.05 -7.48 8.74
C ASP A 72 9.55 -6.24 9.51
N GLY A 73 9.28 -5.14 8.80
CA GLY A 73 8.80 -3.88 9.35
C GLY A 73 9.90 -2.87 9.65
N SER A 74 11.16 -3.18 9.32
CA SER A 74 12.28 -2.26 9.53
C SER A 74 12.49 -1.28 8.37
N SER A 75 11.78 -1.47 7.25
CA SER A 75 11.98 -0.69 6.03
C SER A 75 10.69 -0.54 5.21
N GLY A 76 10.82 0.07 4.05
CA GLY A 76 9.78 0.43 3.12
C GLY A 76 10.31 1.44 2.10
N GLU A 77 9.69 1.48 0.93
CA GLU A 77 9.99 2.50 -0.08
C GLU A 77 8.69 2.89 -0.76
N SER A 78 8.45 4.20 -0.89
CA SER A 78 7.32 4.74 -1.64
C SER A 78 7.68 4.90 -3.11
N ILE A 79 6.66 5.13 -3.95
CA ILE A 79 6.90 5.44 -5.37
C ILE A 79 7.59 6.79 -5.60
N TYR A 80 7.71 7.62 -4.55
CA TYR A 80 8.33 8.94 -4.56
C TYR A 80 9.73 8.94 -3.93
N GLY A 81 10.18 7.80 -3.38
CA GLY A 81 11.44 7.66 -2.67
C GLY A 81 11.29 7.07 -1.26
N PRO A 82 12.32 7.20 -0.40
CA PRO A 82 12.33 6.57 0.93
C PRO A 82 11.22 7.04 1.86
N VAL A 83 10.84 8.32 1.75
CA VAL A 83 9.79 8.98 2.54
C VAL A 83 9.14 10.07 1.68
N PHE A 84 7.88 10.38 1.96
CA PHE A 84 7.13 11.49 1.37
C PHE A 84 6.36 12.23 2.47
N GLU A 85 5.93 13.45 2.19
CA GLU A 85 5.29 14.34 3.16
C GLU A 85 3.91 13.81 3.59
N ASP A 86 3.52 14.11 4.83
CA ASP A 86 2.21 13.73 5.36
C ASP A 86 1.10 14.55 4.66
N GLU A 87 0.11 13.86 4.08
CA GLU A 87 -1.09 14.52 3.56
C GLU A 87 -2.10 14.79 4.69
N ASN A 88 -2.68 16.00 4.67
CA ASN A 88 -3.57 16.54 5.70
C ASN A 88 -4.52 15.50 6.36
N PHE A 89 -4.50 15.44 7.69
CA PHE A 89 -5.33 14.55 8.53
C PHE A 89 -6.80 14.99 8.61
N ILE A 90 -7.49 15.10 7.47
CA ILE A 90 -8.90 15.51 7.42
C ILE A 90 -9.82 14.44 8.02
N LEU A 91 -9.37 13.18 8.07
CA LEU A 91 -10.08 12.07 8.71
C LEU A 91 -9.43 11.76 10.06
N GLY A 92 -10.11 12.11 11.15
CA GLY A 92 -9.74 11.62 12.48
C GLY A 92 -9.80 10.09 12.50
N ALA A 93 -8.86 9.46 13.20
CA ALA A 93 -8.88 8.01 13.42
C ALA A 93 -10.12 7.64 14.27
N SER A 94 -11.23 7.29 13.62
CA SER A 94 -12.39 6.72 14.28
C SER A 94 -12.14 5.23 14.54
N SER A 95 -12.35 4.78 15.77
CA SER A 95 -12.31 3.36 16.12
C SER A 95 -13.27 2.56 15.22
N PRO A 96 -12.87 1.39 14.70
CA PRO A 96 -13.83 0.47 14.10
C PRO A 96 -14.80 -0.04 15.19
N ASP A 97 -16.10 -0.05 14.90
CA ASP A 97 -17.15 -0.63 15.74
C ASP A 97 -17.03 -2.17 15.85
#